data_AF-A0A936H9E7-F1
#
_entry.id   AF-A0A936H9E7-F1
#
_cell.length_a   1.000
_cell.length_b   1.000
_cell.length_c   1.000
_cell.angle_alpha   90.00
_cell.angle_beta   90.00
_cell.angle_gamma   90.00
#
_symmetry.space_group_name_H-M   'P 1'
#
loop_
_entity.id
_entity.type
_entity.pdbx_description
1 polymer ?
#
loop_
_entity_poly.entity_id
_entity_poly.type
_entity_poly.pdbx_seq_one_letter_code
_entity_poly.pdbx_strand_id
1 'polypeptide(L)'
;MGKCLYDPIEQRRLIEQVVDAVVNLADERGERDDLAARQPSRTYYPVFELVESDLLRIAALLKHPSFQEEEEWRIVSPVITDYLRSPVLFREGASMLVPYFEFKLTAGSGEPIPLEHLFLGPTLNINLSMDSLKLYLAKQGINPRQGISYCQIPYRQW
;
A
#
# COMPACT_ATOMS: atom_id res chain seq x y z
N MET A 1 -5.84 5.71 1.22
CA MET A 1 -5.53 5.28 -0.16
C MET A 1 -4.92 6.47 -0.88
N GLY A 2 -3.84 6.28 -1.63
CA GLY A 2 -3.17 7.37 -2.35
C GLY A 2 -2.63 6.90 -3.70
N LYS A 3 -2.68 7.79 -4.70
CA LYS A 3 -2.04 7.57 -5.99
C LYS A 3 -0.52 7.67 -5.82
N CYS A 4 0.23 6.75 -6.42
CA CYS A 4 1.69 6.82 -6.40
C CYS A 4 2.17 8.08 -7.15
N LEU A 5 3.18 8.73 -6.58
CA LEU A 5 3.81 9.92 -7.16
C LEU A 5 5.03 9.50 -7.96
N TYR A 6 5.09 9.88 -9.23
CA TYR A 6 6.14 9.48 -10.16
C TYR A 6 7.05 10.63 -10.59
N ASP A 7 6.53 11.87 -10.66
CA ASP A 7 7.28 13.02 -11.14
C ASP A 7 8.38 13.41 -10.13
N PRO A 8 9.68 13.36 -10.49
CA PRO A 8 10.77 13.72 -9.61
C PRO A 8 10.69 15.15 -9.06
N ILE A 9 10.12 16.09 -9.82
CA ILE A 9 9.96 17.49 -9.41
C ILE A 9 8.91 17.58 -8.30
N GLU A 10 7.76 16.92 -8.49
CA GLU A 10 6.72 16.86 -7.47
C GLU A 10 7.19 16.11 -6.21
N GLN A 11 7.94 15.01 -6.38
CA GLN A 11 8.54 14.27 -5.28
C GLN A 11 9.50 15.15 -4.47
N ARG A 12 10.39 15.89 -5.15
CA ARG A 12 11.33 16.80 -4.47
C ARG A 12 10.58 17.87 -3.68
N ARG A 13 9.59 18.52 -4.29
CA ARG A 13 8.77 19.53 -3.61
C ARG A 13 8.09 18.96 -2.36
N LEU A 14 7.55 17.75 -2.46
CA LEU A 14 6.93 17.08 -1.31
C LEU A 14 7.95 16.77 -0.22
N ILE A 15 9.13 16.28 -0.58
CA ILE A 15 10.22 15.98 0.36
C ILE A 15 10.68 17.27 1.07
N GLU A 16 10.86 18.37 0.33
CA GLU A 16 11.22 19.67 0.90
C GLU A 16 10.18 20.14 1.93
N GLN A 17 8.89 20.07 1.58
CA GLN A 17 7.80 20.40 2.50
C GLN A 17 7.78 19.55 3.77
N VAL A 18 8.07 18.25 3.63
CA VAL A 18 8.15 17.32 4.77
C VAL A 18 9.34 17.66 5.66
N VAL A 19 10.51 17.93 5.07
CA VAL A 19 11.71 18.31 5.83
C VAL A 19 11.47 19.61 6.59
N ASP A 20 10.92 20.64 5.92
CA ASP A 20 10.60 21.92 6.55
C ASP A 20 9.60 21.74 7.72
N ALA A 21 8.58 20.89 7.53
CA ALA A 21 7.62 20.60 8.59
C ALA A 21 8.26 19.90 9.81
N VAL A 22 9.19 18.96 9.58
CA VAL A 22 9.93 18.29 10.66
C VAL A 22 10.85 19.26 11.40
N VAL A 23 11.53 20.16 10.68
CA VAL A 23 12.38 21.20 11.27
C VAL A 23 11.55 22.15 12.14
N ASN A 24 10.44 22.67 11.61
CA ASN A 24 9.55 23.56 12.37
C ASN A 24 9.01 22.89 13.64
N LEU A 25 8.60 21.61 13.53
CA LEU A 25 8.14 20.83 14.69
C LEU A 25 9.25 20.61 15.73
N ALA A 26 10.49 20.44 15.28
CA ALA A 26 11.64 20.33 16.15
C ALA A 26 11.94 21.66 16.87
N ASP A 27 11.84 22.79 16.18
CA ASP A 27 12.03 24.12 16.78
C ASP A 27 10.95 24.44 17.81
N GLU A 28 9.66 24.21 17.48
CA GLU A 28 8.54 24.46 18.40
C GLU A 28 8.61 23.63 19.70
N ARG A 29 9.17 22.42 19.64
CA ARG A 29 9.25 21.49 20.79
C ARG A 29 10.62 21.51 21.47
N GLY A 30 11.68 21.88 20.77
CA GLY A 30 13.04 21.97 21.29
C GLY A 30 13.24 23.11 22.28
N GLU A 31 12.41 24.17 22.22
CA GLU A 31 12.49 25.28 23.17
C GLU A 31 11.86 24.99 24.55
N ARG A 32 11.07 23.92 24.71
CA ARG A 32 10.29 23.67 25.96
C ARG A 32 10.99 22.83 27.02
N ASP A 33 12.13 22.19 26.73
CA ASP A 33 12.82 21.28 27.66
C ASP A 33 14.24 21.79 27.96
N ASP A 34 14.36 22.51 29.07
CA ASP A 34 15.55 22.90 29.85
C ASP A 34 16.93 22.85 29.15
N LEU A 35 17.41 24.04 28.77
CA LEU A 35 18.73 24.41 28.23
C LEU A 35 19.97 24.00 29.07
N ALA A 36 19.80 23.31 30.21
CA ALA A 36 20.89 23.09 31.17
C ALA A 36 21.49 21.68 31.18
N ALA A 37 20.85 20.68 30.56
CA ALA A 37 21.34 19.31 30.69
C ALA A 37 20.93 18.39 29.55
N ARG A 38 21.67 18.32 28.43
CA ARG A 38 21.95 17.07 27.70
C ARG A 38 22.87 17.24 26.50
N GLN A 39 23.55 16.13 26.18
CA GLN A 39 24.46 15.98 25.05
C GLN A 39 23.72 16.18 23.71
N PRO A 40 24.34 16.80 22.67
CA PRO A 40 23.69 17.16 21.40
C PRO A 40 23.03 16.02 20.61
N SER A 41 23.36 14.76 20.92
CA SER A 41 22.96 13.60 20.13
C SER A 41 21.55 13.05 20.42
N ARG A 42 20.81 13.59 21.40
CA ARG A 42 19.50 13.04 21.84
C ARG A 42 18.29 13.98 21.69
N THR A 43 18.48 15.19 21.17
CA THR A 43 17.47 16.27 21.20
C THR A 43 16.30 16.04 20.23
N TYR A 44 16.51 15.34 19.10
CA TYR A 44 15.51 15.20 18.04
C TYR A 44 14.76 13.87 18.05
N TYR A 45 15.18 12.90 18.87
CA TYR A 45 14.59 11.55 18.90
C TYR A 45 13.08 11.55 19.14
N PRO A 46 12.53 12.34 20.10
CA PRO A 46 11.09 12.36 20.34
C PRO A 46 10.28 12.96 19.18
N VAL A 47 10.88 13.88 18.42
CA VAL A 47 10.25 14.48 17.24
C VAL A 47 10.15 13.43 16.13
N PHE A 48 11.22 12.68 15.90
CA PHE A 48 11.24 11.59 14.92
C PHE A 48 10.23 10.48 15.26
N GLU A 49 10.18 10.01 16.51
CA GLU A 49 9.18 9.03 16.93
C GLU A 49 7.73 9.50 16.68
N LEU A 50 7.48 10.80 16.84
CA LEU A 50 6.15 11.37 16.61
C LEU A 50 5.75 11.36 15.13
N VAL A 51 6.69 11.64 14.21
CA VAL A 51 6.41 11.79 12.78
C VAL A 51 6.73 10.55 11.95
N GLU A 52 7.41 9.55 12.51
CA GLU A 52 7.91 8.36 11.81
C GLU A 52 6.81 7.68 10.99
N SER A 53 5.64 7.44 11.58
CA SER A 53 4.54 6.78 10.87
C SER A 53 4.07 7.56 9.65
N ASP A 54 4.10 8.90 9.69
CA ASP A 54 3.65 9.73 8.58
C ASP A 54 4.73 9.81 7.49
N LEU A 55 6.01 9.88 7.88
CA LEU A 55 7.14 9.78 6.95
C LEU A 55 7.11 8.46 6.18
N LEU A 56 6.89 7.34 6.86
CA LEU A 56 6.80 6.02 6.24
C LEU A 56 5.60 5.92 5.28
N ARG A 57 4.45 6.51 5.64
CA ARG A 57 3.28 6.57 4.76
C ARG A 57 3.53 7.38 3.50
N ILE A 58 4.21 8.52 3.62
CA ILE A 58 4.59 9.37 2.48
C ILE A 58 5.58 8.62 1.59
N ALA A 59 6.62 8.03 2.17
CA ALA A 59 7.62 7.25 1.45
C ALA A 59 6.98 6.09 0.67
N ALA A 60 5.97 5.44 1.25
CA ALA A 60 5.22 4.37 0.60
C ALA A 60 4.42 4.84 -0.64
N LEU A 61 4.27 6.15 -0.90
CA LEU A 61 3.61 6.67 -2.10
C LEU A 61 4.60 7.13 -3.18
N LEU A 62 5.89 7.25 -2.87
CA LEU A 62 6.90 7.63 -3.85
C LEU A 62 7.27 6.43 -4.73
N LYS A 63 7.28 6.62 -6.06
CA LYS A 63 7.58 5.56 -7.02
C LYS A 63 8.50 6.07 -8.13
N HIS A 64 9.39 5.21 -8.60
CA HIS A 64 10.36 5.61 -9.63
C HIS A 64 9.65 5.90 -10.97
N PRO A 65 10.04 6.95 -11.73
CA PRO A 65 9.39 7.36 -12.98
C PRO A 65 9.26 6.24 -14.02
N SER A 66 10.20 5.29 -14.06
CA SER A 66 10.18 4.15 -15.01
C SER A 66 8.96 3.23 -14.87
N PHE A 67 8.21 3.36 -13.77
CA PHE A 67 7.01 2.55 -13.52
C PHE A 67 5.72 3.37 -13.66
N GLN A 68 5.77 4.54 -14.30
CA GLN A 68 4.62 5.43 -14.48
C GLN A 68 3.45 4.75 -15.20
N GLU A 69 3.74 3.81 -16.11
CA GLU A 69 2.73 3.03 -16.84
C GLU A 69 1.82 2.19 -15.92
N GLU A 70 2.23 1.89 -14.68
CA GLU A 70 1.42 1.10 -13.75
C GLU A 70 0.21 1.84 -13.19
N GLU A 71 0.20 3.19 -13.25
CA GLU A 71 -0.85 4.04 -12.66
C GLU A 71 -1.29 3.59 -11.25
N GLU A 72 -0.31 3.26 -10.40
CA GLU A 72 -0.54 2.52 -9.16
C GLU A 72 -1.26 3.36 -8.10
N TRP A 73 -2.19 2.72 -7.38
CA TRP A 73 -2.79 3.24 -6.15
C TRP A 73 -2.46 2.32 -4.97
N ARG A 74 -2.05 2.90 -3.84
CA ARG A 74 -1.70 2.17 -2.61
C ARG A 74 -2.67 2.45 -1.47
N ILE A 75 -3.03 1.39 -0.76
CA ILE A 75 -3.62 1.48 0.58
C ILE A 75 -2.50 1.18 1.56
N VAL A 76 -2.07 2.19 2.32
CA VAL A 76 -0.96 2.06 3.28
C VAL A 76 -1.56 1.92 4.67
N SER A 77 -1.23 0.83 5.36
CA SER A 77 -1.66 0.61 6.74
C SER A 77 -0.97 1.61 7.69
N PRO A 78 -1.56 1.91 8.86
CA PRO A 78 -0.78 2.50 9.96
C PRO A 78 0.42 1.63 10.32
N VAL A 79 1.44 2.23 10.93
CA VAL A 79 2.48 1.44 11.60
C VAL A 79 1.83 0.72 12.79
N ILE A 80 1.95 -0.60 12.82
CA ILE A 80 1.42 -1.44 13.90
C ILE A 80 2.55 -1.75 14.86
N THR A 81 2.45 -1.24 16.07
CA THR A 81 3.44 -1.45 17.14
C THR A 81 2.99 -2.45 18.20
N ASP A 82 1.68 -2.61 18.42
CA ASP A 82 1.11 -3.59 19.37
C ASP A 82 0.80 -4.91 18.67
N TYR A 83 1.77 -5.83 18.62
CA TYR A 83 1.60 -7.13 17.97
C TYR A 83 0.70 -8.12 18.72
N LEU A 84 0.36 -7.86 20.00
CA LEU A 84 -0.46 -8.77 20.80
C LEU A 84 -1.95 -8.50 20.62
N ARG A 85 -2.33 -7.24 20.40
CA ARG A 85 -3.73 -6.84 20.23
C ARG A 85 -4.05 -6.37 18.81
N SER A 86 -3.05 -6.30 17.93
CA SER A 86 -3.25 -5.90 16.55
C SER A 86 -4.15 -6.88 15.80
N PRO A 87 -4.97 -6.40 14.85
CA PRO A 87 -5.72 -7.26 13.93
C PRO A 87 -4.84 -7.92 12.85
N VAL A 88 -3.51 -8.04 13.02
CA VAL A 88 -2.66 -8.84 12.14
C VAL A 88 -3.09 -10.29 12.23
N LEU A 89 -3.39 -10.88 11.09
CA LEU A 89 -3.57 -12.31 10.92
C LEU A 89 -2.37 -12.92 10.19
N PHE A 90 -2.23 -14.24 10.23
CA PHE A 90 -1.14 -14.96 9.57
C PHE A 90 -1.71 -16.05 8.67
N ARG A 91 -1.17 -16.15 7.45
CA ARG A 91 -1.49 -17.24 6.51
C ARG A 91 -0.23 -18.02 6.18
N GLU A 92 -0.40 -19.28 5.80
CA GLU A 92 0.69 -20.09 5.26
C GLU A 92 1.18 -19.49 3.93
N GLY A 93 2.50 -19.31 3.81
CA GLY A 93 3.19 -19.01 2.55
C GLY A 93 4.07 -20.18 2.14
N ALA A 94 4.64 -20.11 0.94
CA ALA A 94 5.46 -21.20 0.38
C ALA A 94 6.68 -21.59 1.25
N SER A 95 7.15 -20.71 2.13
CA SER A 95 8.32 -20.97 2.98
C SER A 95 8.22 -20.43 4.40
N MET A 96 7.26 -19.55 4.69
CA MET A 96 7.10 -18.91 6.00
C MET A 96 5.66 -18.43 6.22
N LEU A 97 5.32 -18.11 7.46
CA LEU A 97 4.07 -17.43 7.78
C LEU A 97 4.09 -15.99 7.23
N VAL A 98 3.00 -15.61 6.55
CA VAL A 98 2.84 -14.29 5.94
C VAL A 98 1.81 -13.49 6.74
N PRO A 99 2.21 -12.35 7.35
CA PRO A 99 1.26 -11.48 8.04
C PRO A 99 0.35 -10.77 7.03
N TYR A 100 -0.91 -10.56 7.38
CA TYR A 100 -1.88 -9.80 6.59
C TYR A 100 -2.91 -9.10 7.48
N PHE A 101 -3.58 -8.10 6.92
CA PHE A 101 -4.74 -7.45 7.53
C PHE A 101 -5.96 -7.65 6.65
N GLU A 102 -7.07 -7.96 7.30
CA GLU A 102 -8.37 -7.93 6.65
C GLU A 102 -8.93 -6.51 6.72
N PHE A 103 -9.48 -6.06 5.60
CA PHE A 103 -10.28 -4.86 5.55
C PHE A 103 -11.46 -5.09 4.60
N LYS A 104 -12.59 -4.47 4.92
CA LYS A 104 -13.80 -4.61 4.10
C LYS A 104 -13.71 -3.64 2.93
N LEU A 105 -13.82 -4.17 1.71
CA LEU A 105 -13.91 -3.36 0.49
C LEU A 105 -15.30 -2.74 0.30
N THR A 106 -16.34 -3.31 0.92
CA THR A 106 -17.72 -2.79 0.88
C THR A 106 -18.22 -2.45 2.28
N ALA A 107 -19.10 -1.45 2.37
CA ALA A 107 -19.64 -0.94 3.63
C ALA A 107 -20.69 -1.86 4.30
N GLY A 108 -20.96 -3.06 3.77
CA GLY A 108 -21.73 -4.08 4.47
C GLY A 108 -23.07 -4.50 3.87
N SER A 109 -23.34 -4.29 2.57
CA SER A 109 -24.58 -4.79 1.94
C SER A 109 -24.60 -6.30 1.70
N GLY A 110 -23.48 -7.01 1.94
CA GLY A 110 -23.35 -8.44 1.60
C GLY A 110 -23.32 -8.71 0.09
N GLU A 111 -23.42 -7.66 -0.72
CA GLU A 111 -23.33 -7.76 -2.18
C GLU A 111 -21.88 -7.98 -2.61
N PRO A 112 -21.67 -8.73 -3.71
CA PRO A 112 -20.35 -8.86 -4.31
C PRO A 112 -19.78 -7.50 -4.71
N ILE A 113 -18.45 -7.38 -4.66
CA ILE A 113 -17.77 -6.18 -5.14
C ILE A 113 -18.11 -5.99 -6.63
N PRO A 114 -18.59 -4.81 -7.05
CA PRO A 114 -18.86 -4.55 -8.46
C PRO A 114 -17.55 -4.57 -9.24
N LEU A 115 -17.38 -5.57 -10.09
CA LEU A 115 -16.23 -5.68 -10.98
C LEU A 115 -16.54 -5.01 -12.31
N GLU A 116 -15.63 -4.17 -12.78
CA GLU A 116 -15.76 -3.55 -14.10
C GLU A 116 -15.41 -4.55 -15.19
N HIS A 117 -14.21 -5.11 -15.12
CA HIS A 117 -13.67 -6.05 -16.09
C HIS A 117 -12.70 -6.99 -15.37
N LEU A 118 -12.55 -8.21 -15.87
CA LEU A 118 -11.59 -9.16 -15.33
C LEU A 118 -10.68 -9.71 -16.43
N PHE A 119 -9.38 -9.65 -16.18
CA PHE A 119 -8.37 -10.19 -17.07
C PHE A 119 -7.82 -11.51 -16.56
N LEU A 120 -7.82 -12.54 -17.41
CA LEU A 120 -7.06 -13.76 -17.17
C LEU A 120 -5.64 -13.57 -17.70
N GLY A 121 -4.66 -13.62 -16.80
CA GLY A 121 -3.25 -13.58 -17.15
C GLY A 121 -2.77 -14.83 -17.91
N PRO A 122 -1.54 -14.81 -18.44
CA PRO A 122 -1.03 -15.88 -19.28
C PRO A 122 -0.97 -17.23 -18.55
N THR A 123 -1.44 -18.30 -19.20
CA THR A 123 -1.52 -19.65 -18.62
C THR A 123 -1.32 -20.71 -19.70
N LEU A 124 -0.85 -21.91 -19.31
CA LEU A 124 -0.58 -23.03 -20.23
C LEU A 124 -1.84 -23.51 -20.97
N ASN A 125 -3.00 -23.52 -20.31
CA ASN A 125 -4.26 -23.98 -20.90
C ASN A 125 -5.32 -22.88 -20.80
N ILE A 126 -5.35 -22.02 -21.82
CA ILE A 126 -6.19 -20.81 -21.87
C ILE A 126 -7.68 -21.17 -21.77
N ASN A 127 -8.16 -22.09 -22.61
CA ASN A 127 -9.58 -22.44 -22.66
C ASN A 127 -10.07 -23.02 -21.34
N LEU A 128 -9.33 -23.99 -20.78
CA LEU A 128 -9.69 -24.60 -19.49
C LEU A 128 -9.70 -23.55 -18.36
N SER A 129 -8.73 -22.65 -18.34
CA SER A 129 -8.63 -21.58 -17.35
C SER A 129 -9.77 -20.56 -17.49
N MET A 130 -10.14 -20.18 -18.72
CA MET A 130 -11.27 -19.28 -18.98
C MET A 130 -12.61 -19.92 -18.57
N ASP A 131 -12.82 -21.20 -18.90
CA ASP A 131 -14.07 -21.89 -18.60
C ASP A 131 -14.24 -22.15 -17.10
N SER A 132 -13.17 -22.58 -16.42
CA SER A 132 -13.18 -22.74 -14.96
C SER A 132 -13.41 -21.41 -14.23
N LEU A 133 -12.81 -20.31 -14.70
CA LEU A 133 -13.02 -18.97 -14.17
C LEU A 133 -14.47 -18.50 -14.35
N LYS A 134 -15.05 -18.68 -15.55
CA LYS A 134 -16.47 -18.36 -15.80
C LYS A 134 -17.40 -19.16 -14.89
N LEU A 135 -17.16 -20.47 -14.77
CA LEU A 135 -17.94 -21.35 -13.90
C LEU A 135 -17.86 -20.92 -12.42
N TYR A 136 -16.65 -20.59 -11.96
CA TYR A 136 -16.42 -20.10 -10.61
C TYR A 136 -17.18 -18.79 -10.34
N LEU A 137 -17.04 -17.79 -11.21
CA LEU A 137 -17.73 -16.50 -11.07
C LEU A 137 -19.25 -16.66 -11.06
N ALA A 138 -19.79 -17.49 -11.94
CA ALA A 138 -21.23 -17.82 -11.97
C ALA A 138 -21.69 -18.44 -10.64
N LYS A 139 -20.92 -19.36 -10.06
CA LYS A 139 -21.22 -19.98 -8.76
C LYS A 139 -21.22 -18.96 -7.61
N GLN A 140 -20.37 -17.92 -7.68
CA GLN A 140 -20.32 -16.84 -6.69
C GLN A 140 -21.33 -15.72 -6.95
N GLY A 141 -22.12 -15.79 -8.04
CA GLY A 141 -23.03 -14.71 -8.43
C GLY A 141 -22.30 -13.43 -8.85
N ILE A 142 -21.05 -13.54 -9.31
CA ILE A 142 -20.22 -12.39 -9.73
C ILE A 142 -20.30 -12.26 -11.25
N ASN A 143 -20.67 -11.07 -11.74
CA ASN A 143 -20.73 -10.78 -13.17
C ASN A 143 -20.07 -9.42 -13.49
N PRO A 144 -18.80 -9.40 -13.99
CA PRO A 144 -18.13 -8.16 -14.35
C PRO A 144 -18.87 -7.41 -15.49
N ARG A 145 -19.00 -6.08 -15.39
CA ARG A 145 -19.80 -5.27 -16.32
C ARG A 145 -19.35 -5.35 -17.78
N GLN A 146 -18.04 -5.43 -18.01
CA GLN A 146 -17.40 -5.55 -19.33
C GLN A 146 -16.95 -6.98 -19.63
N GLY A 147 -17.32 -7.96 -18.79
CA GLY A 147 -16.97 -9.37 -18.98
C GLY A 147 -15.54 -9.72 -18.60
N ILE A 148 -15.04 -10.78 -19.24
CA ILE A 148 -13.74 -11.41 -18.94
C ILE A 148 -12.93 -11.50 -20.23
N SER A 149 -11.67 -11.07 -20.21
CA SER A 149 -10.76 -11.17 -21.36
C SER A 149 -9.47 -11.89 -21.01
N TYR A 150 -8.85 -12.54 -21.98
CA TYR A 150 -7.51 -13.08 -21.85
C TYR A 150 -6.47 -12.01 -22.20
N CYS A 151 -5.43 -11.88 -21.39
CA CYS A 151 -4.33 -10.93 -21.61
C CYS A 151 -3.52 -11.29 -22.87
N GLN A 152 -3.07 -10.26 -23.60
CA GLN A 152 -2.17 -10.43 -24.76
C GLN A 152 -0.68 -10.48 -24.37
N ILE A 153 -0.37 -10.45 -23.07
CA ILE A 153 1.01 -10.53 -22.57
C ILE A 153 1.54 -11.94 -22.85
N PRO A 154 2.76 -12.11 -23.38
CA PRO A 154 3.31 -13.43 -23.66
C PRO A 154 3.45 -14.27 -22.37
N TYR A 155 3.09 -15.54 -22.45
CA TYR A 155 3.38 -16.49 -21.38
C TYR A 155 4.89 -16.69 -21.25
N ARG A 156 5.45 -16.51 -20.05
CA ARG A 156 6.86 -16.77 -19.76
C ARG A 156 6.97 -18.07 -18.96
N GLN A 157 7.62 -19.08 -19.54
CA GLN A 157 8.12 -20.22 -18.77
C GLN A 157 9.40 -19.76 -18.07
N TRP A 158 9.37 -19.77 -16.74
CA TRP A 158 10.54 -19.54 -15.90
C TRP A 158 11.40 -20.80 -15.84
#